data_AF-A0A7S3XJ35-F1
#
_entry.id   AF-A0A7S3XJ35-F1
#
_cell.length_a   1.000
_cell.length_b   1.000
_cell.length_c   1.000
_cell.angle_alpha   90.00
_cell.angle_beta   90.00
_cell.angle_gamma   90.00
#
_symmetry.space_group_name_H-M   'P 1'
#
loop_
_entity.id
_entity.type
_entity.pdbx_description
1 polymer ?
#
loop_
_entity_poly.entity_id
_entity_poly.type
_entity_poly.pdbx_seq_one_letter_code
_entity_poly.pdbx_strand_id
1 'polypeptide(L)'
;AAEAERQWDIMTGISAGSILASAGALFDKGDEVAMAKFMIDSVTNFTQKSVFKQWLPFGVLTGLDKSGLVNTEPLYETLVGVLSSRPRGNRNFTIGATRDATGTLLRFSESDVVNTSQWATHIRASAAIPGLFDSVEIDGASYSDGGCVLGVDIFAAVTRCQAAGAADSEITVDVISTGGEKSVKTWTPAD
;
A
#
# COMPACT_ATOMS: atom_id res chain seq x y z
N ALA A 1 15.33 -16.44 22.33
CA ALA A 1 14.24 -17.23 21.72
C ALA A 1 14.52 -17.25 20.22
N ALA A 2 14.51 -18.42 19.57
CA ALA A 2 14.50 -18.42 18.11
C ALA A 2 13.24 -17.65 17.69
N GLU A 3 13.37 -16.65 16.83
CA GLU A 3 12.21 -16.01 16.19
C GLU A 3 11.36 -17.13 15.59
N ALA A 4 10.16 -17.34 16.14
CA ALA A 4 9.22 -18.24 15.51
C ALA A 4 8.88 -17.62 14.17
N GLU A 5 9.31 -18.28 13.09
CA GLU A 5 9.02 -17.86 11.72
C GLU A 5 7.49 -17.79 11.57
N ARG A 6 6.96 -16.56 11.52
CA ARG A 6 5.54 -16.31 11.29
C ARG A 6 5.31 -16.33 9.80
N GLN A 7 4.34 -17.13 9.35
CA GLN A 7 3.88 -17.12 7.97
C GLN A 7 2.62 -16.27 7.88
N TRP A 8 2.52 -15.42 6.85
CA TRP A 8 1.35 -14.57 6.63
C TRP A 8 0.64 -14.99 5.35
N ASP A 9 -0.61 -15.44 5.48
CA ASP A 9 -1.41 -15.86 4.33
C ASP A 9 -1.84 -14.69 3.45
N ILE A 10 -2.10 -13.54 4.06
CA ILE A 10 -2.71 -12.36 3.44
C ILE A 10 -1.96 -11.12 3.92
N MET A 11 -1.62 -10.23 2.99
CA MET A 11 -1.05 -8.92 3.31
C MET A 11 -1.99 -7.81 2.91
N THR A 12 -2.25 -6.87 3.82
CA THR A 12 -3.04 -5.68 3.51
C THR A 12 -2.23 -4.42 3.70
N GLY A 13 -2.52 -3.37 2.94
CA GLY A 13 -1.71 -2.16 2.99
C GLY A 13 -2.40 -0.92 2.46
N ILE A 14 -2.27 0.17 3.21
CA ILE A 14 -2.71 1.51 2.83
C ILE A 14 -1.48 2.43 2.83
N SER A 15 -1.41 3.39 1.91
CA SER A 15 -0.29 4.33 1.82
C SER A 15 1.06 3.61 1.71
N ALA A 16 2.07 3.98 2.49
CA ALA A 16 3.34 3.26 2.57
C ALA A 16 3.16 1.75 2.86
N GLY A 17 2.11 1.36 3.59
CA GLY A 17 1.77 -0.04 3.82
C GLY A 17 1.40 -0.79 2.53
N SER A 18 0.84 -0.12 1.52
CA SER A 18 0.55 -0.74 0.22
C SER A 18 1.81 -1.11 -0.57
N ILE A 19 2.88 -0.34 -0.40
CA ILE A 19 4.21 -0.62 -0.95
C ILE A 19 4.76 -1.90 -0.29
N LEU A 20 4.69 -1.98 1.04
CA LEU A 20 5.14 -3.15 1.80
C LEU A 20 4.31 -4.40 1.49
N ALA A 21 2.98 -4.29 1.49
CA ALA A 21 2.10 -5.41 1.17
C ALA A 21 2.35 -5.94 -0.26
N SER A 22 2.55 -5.04 -1.23
CA SER A 22 2.84 -5.43 -2.61
C SER A 22 4.25 -6.01 -2.77
N ALA A 23 5.25 -5.44 -2.08
CA ALA A 23 6.61 -6.00 -2.04
C ALA A 23 6.63 -7.40 -1.40
N GLY A 24 5.85 -7.61 -0.34
CA GLY A 24 5.69 -8.92 0.29
C GLY A 24 5.00 -9.94 -0.62
N ALA A 25 4.03 -9.50 -1.44
CA ALA A 25 3.35 -10.35 -2.42
C ALA A 25 4.26 -10.84 -3.57
N LEU A 26 5.50 -10.36 -3.67
CA LEU A 26 6.51 -10.91 -4.60
C LEU A 26 7.10 -12.24 -4.12
N PHE A 27 6.79 -12.67 -2.89
CA PHE A 27 7.33 -13.87 -2.25
C PHE A 27 6.21 -14.88 -1.97
N ASP A 28 6.55 -16.16 -2.08
CA ASP A 28 5.62 -17.23 -1.72
C ASP A 28 5.47 -17.33 -0.20
N LYS A 29 4.44 -18.03 0.25
CA LYS A 29 4.35 -18.45 1.66
C LYS A 29 5.51 -19.39 1.98
N GLY A 30 6.22 -19.17 3.08
CA GLY A 30 7.44 -19.89 3.45
C GLY A 30 8.75 -19.16 3.14
N ASP A 31 8.71 -18.04 2.41
CA ASP A 31 9.89 -17.23 2.10
C ASP A 31 10.04 -16.00 3.03
N GLU A 32 9.50 -16.04 4.26
CA GLU A 32 9.29 -14.84 5.08
C GLU A 32 10.57 -14.10 5.46
N VAL A 33 11.68 -14.82 5.67
CA VAL A 33 12.98 -14.18 5.94
C VAL A 33 13.46 -13.37 4.72
N ALA A 34 13.35 -13.96 3.52
CA ALA A 34 13.75 -13.28 2.29
C ALA A 34 12.80 -12.11 1.96
N MET A 35 11.50 -12.30 2.18
CA MET A 35 10.46 -11.30 2.06
C MET A 35 10.72 -10.10 2.98
N ALA A 36 10.95 -10.36 4.28
CA ALA A 36 11.22 -9.32 5.27
C ALA A 36 12.47 -8.52 4.91
N LYS A 37 13.55 -9.20 4.53
CA LYS A 37 14.78 -8.55 4.06
C LYS A 37 14.51 -7.67 2.83
N PHE A 38 13.80 -8.17 1.84
CA PHE A 38 13.47 -7.40 0.63
C PHE A 38 12.62 -6.18 0.93
N MET A 39 11.61 -6.32 1.79
CA MET A 39 10.75 -5.20 2.21
C MET A 39 11.56 -4.11 2.91
N ILE A 40 12.44 -4.48 3.86
CA ILE A 40 13.33 -3.55 4.57
C ILE A 40 14.29 -2.88 3.60
N ASP A 41 14.97 -3.65 2.74
CA ASP A 41 15.90 -3.11 1.74
C ASP A 41 15.18 -2.17 0.77
N SER A 42 13.94 -2.50 0.37
CA SER A 42 13.14 -1.65 -0.53
C SER A 42 12.85 -0.30 0.11
N VAL A 43 12.28 -0.26 1.32
CA VAL A 43 11.88 1.00 1.95
C VAL A 43 13.06 1.83 2.46
N THR A 44 14.15 1.20 2.87
CA THR A 44 15.35 1.92 3.34
C THR A 44 16.18 2.52 2.21
N ASN A 45 16.05 1.99 0.98
CA ASN A 45 16.68 2.56 -0.21
C ASN A 45 15.84 3.66 -0.86
N PHE A 46 14.61 3.90 -0.42
CA PHE A 46 13.82 5.02 -0.93
C PHE A 46 14.46 6.34 -0.53
N THR A 47 14.65 7.20 -1.53
CA THR A 47 15.13 8.57 -1.34
C THR A 47 14.03 9.53 -1.73
N GLN A 48 14.16 10.80 -1.34
CA GLN A 48 13.22 11.82 -1.80
C GLN A 48 13.04 11.81 -3.32
N LYS A 49 14.15 11.65 -4.07
CA LYS A 49 14.14 11.65 -5.54
C LYS A 49 13.47 10.42 -6.16
N SER A 50 13.39 9.32 -5.43
CA SER A 50 12.67 8.12 -5.87
C SER A 50 11.17 8.19 -5.53
N VAL A 51 10.74 9.17 -4.74
CA VAL A 51 9.33 9.34 -4.36
C VAL A 51 8.71 10.51 -5.11
N PHE A 52 9.36 11.67 -5.11
CA PHE A 52 8.79 12.85 -5.74
C PHE A 52 9.84 13.80 -6.31
N LYS A 53 9.38 14.64 -7.23
CA LYS A 53 10.11 15.76 -7.79
C LYS A 53 9.27 17.03 -7.73
N GLN A 54 9.94 18.17 -7.80
CA GLN A 54 9.28 19.45 -7.95
C GLN A 54 8.63 19.54 -9.35
N TRP A 55 7.47 20.19 -9.44
CA TRP A 55 6.85 20.50 -10.73
C TRP A 55 7.71 21.45 -11.55
N LEU A 56 7.65 21.35 -12.87
CA LEU A 56 8.25 22.34 -13.77
C LEU A 56 7.16 23.29 -14.28
N PRO A 57 7.46 24.59 -14.52
CA PRO A 57 8.77 25.24 -14.36
C PRO A 57 9.04 25.86 -12.97
N PHE A 58 8.03 26.08 -12.13
CA PHE A 58 8.17 26.89 -10.90
C PHE A 58 8.03 26.08 -9.59
N GLY A 59 8.20 24.76 -9.63
CA GLY A 59 8.15 23.91 -8.45
C GLY A 59 6.80 23.94 -7.76
N VAL A 60 6.80 24.08 -6.45
CA VAL A 60 5.60 24.15 -5.59
C VAL A 60 4.57 25.16 -6.10
N LEU A 61 4.97 26.31 -6.67
CA LEU A 61 4.02 27.28 -7.23
C LEU A 61 3.21 26.70 -8.39
N THR A 62 3.83 25.88 -9.25
CA THR A 62 3.11 25.14 -10.28
C THR A 62 2.21 24.05 -9.67
N GLY A 63 2.62 23.48 -8.52
CA GLY A 63 1.82 22.49 -7.79
C GLY A 63 0.49 23.04 -7.24
N LEU A 64 0.36 24.35 -7.03
CA LEU A 64 -0.90 24.96 -6.61
C LEU A 64 -2.01 24.84 -7.66
N ASP A 65 -1.65 24.73 -8.94
CA ASP A 65 -2.57 24.49 -10.06
C ASP A 65 -2.67 22.98 -10.40
N LYS A 66 -2.11 22.11 -9.56
CA LYS A 66 -2.18 20.64 -9.65
C LYS A 66 -2.95 20.10 -8.44
N SER A 67 -3.22 18.80 -8.44
CA SER A 67 -3.84 18.12 -7.30
C SER A 67 -2.91 17.98 -6.08
N GLY A 68 -1.61 18.30 -6.22
CA GLY A 68 -0.64 18.28 -5.12
C GLY A 68 0.61 19.12 -5.35
N LEU A 69 1.28 19.50 -4.27
CA LEU A 69 2.46 20.39 -4.27
C LEU A 69 3.68 19.80 -4.99
N VAL A 70 3.80 18.47 -5.07
CA VAL A 70 4.91 17.77 -5.76
C VAL A 70 4.39 16.68 -6.70
N ASN A 71 5.23 16.30 -7.67
CA ASN A 71 4.96 15.30 -8.68
C ASN A 71 5.50 13.93 -8.23
N THR A 72 4.64 12.92 -8.17
CA THR A 72 4.97 11.55 -7.74
C THR A 72 5.23 10.55 -8.88
N GLU A 73 5.48 11.03 -10.10
CA GLU A 73 5.95 10.17 -11.20
C GLU A 73 7.22 9.37 -10.85
N PRO A 74 8.21 9.91 -10.11
CA PRO A 74 9.37 9.11 -9.68
C PRO A 74 8.98 7.92 -8.79
N LEU A 75 7.92 8.02 -7.98
CA LEU A 75 7.41 6.89 -7.21
C LEU A 75 6.88 5.80 -8.13
N TYR A 76 6.14 6.14 -9.19
CA TYR A 76 5.69 5.17 -10.18
C TYR A 76 6.87 4.42 -10.81
N GLU A 77 7.91 5.12 -11.27
CA GLU A 77 9.11 4.50 -11.86
C GLU A 77 9.81 3.57 -10.86
N THR A 78 9.93 4.00 -9.61
CA THR A 78 10.53 3.22 -8.53
C THR A 78 9.72 1.96 -8.24
N LEU A 79 8.39 2.07 -8.16
CA LEU A 79 7.49 0.94 -7.93
C LEU A 79 7.54 -0.07 -9.07
N VAL A 80 7.56 0.40 -10.33
CA VAL A 80 7.74 -0.49 -11.49
C VAL A 80 9.07 -1.25 -11.37
N GLY A 81 10.15 -0.59 -10.97
CA GLY A 81 11.45 -1.24 -10.75
C GLY A 81 11.41 -2.31 -9.66
N VAL A 82 10.83 -2.00 -8.50
CA VAL A 82 10.66 -2.95 -7.38
C VAL A 82 9.83 -4.15 -7.80
N LEU A 83 8.66 -3.91 -8.41
CA LEU A 83 7.72 -4.96 -8.80
C LEU A 83 8.21 -5.81 -9.99
N SER A 84 9.09 -5.27 -10.83
CA SER A 84 9.70 -6.03 -11.95
C SER A 84 10.94 -6.82 -11.55
N SER A 85 11.43 -6.66 -10.31
CA SER A 85 12.64 -7.33 -9.83
C SER A 85 12.51 -8.85 -9.78
N ARG A 86 11.27 -9.36 -9.68
CA ARG A 86 10.93 -10.79 -9.70
C ARG A 86 9.45 -11.00 -10.03
N PRO A 87 9.05 -12.20 -10.48
CA PRO A 87 7.64 -12.56 -10.61
C PRO A 87 6.90 -12.45 -9.28
N ARG A 88 5.58 -12.18 -9.34
CA ARG A 88 4.70 -12.24 -8.17
C ARG A 88 4.67 -13.65 -7.58
N GLY A 89 4.71 -13.75 -6.26
CA GLY A 89 4.48 -15.00 -5.54
C GLY A 89 2.99 -15.36 -5.48
N ASN A 90 2.67 -16.39 -4.70
CA ASN A 90 1.33 -16.93 -4.51
C ASN A 90 0.59 -16.35 -3.29
N ARG A 91 1.15 -15.34 -2.63
CA ARG A 91 0.54 -14.68 -1.47
C ARG A 91 -0.59 -13.76 -1.90
N ASN A 92 -1.69 -13.81 -1.17
CA ASN A 92 -2.83 -12.92 -1.38
C ASN A 92 -2.54 -11.54 -0.79
N PHE A 93 -3.03 -10.50 -1.44
CA PHE A 93 -2.89 -9.15 -0.90
C PHE A 93 -4.09 -8.26 -1.17
N THR A 94 -4.20 -7.17 -0.43
CA THR A 94 -5.18 -6.12 -0.71
C THR A 94 -4.60 -4.76 -0.37
N ILE A 95 -4.64 -3.84 -1.32
CA ILE A 95 -4.27 -2.44 -1.14
C ILE A 95 -5.47 -1.54 -1.40
N GLY A 96 -5.45 -0.29 -0.92
CA GLY A 96 -6.61 0.59 -1.04
C GLY A 96 -6.29 2.05 -1.30
N ALA A 97 -7.08 2.68 -2.15
CA ALA A 97 -7.03 4.11 -2.46
C ALA A 97 -8.41 4.75 -2.28
N THR A 98 -8.45 6.02 -1.92
CA THR A 98 -9.69 6.77 -1.77
C THR A 98 -10.11 7.34 -3.10
N ARG A 99 -11.34 7.09 -3.56
CA ARG A 99 -11.90 7.80 -4.71
C ARG A 99 -12.30 9.21 -4.27
N ASP A 100 -11.69 10.23 -4.87
CA ASP A 100 -11.81 11.62 -4.45
C ASP A 100 -13.26 12.13 -4.54
N ALA A 101 -13.97 11.76 -5.61
CA ALA A 101 -15.33 12.25 -5.85
C ALA A 101 -16.38 11.72 -4.87
N THR A 102 -16.15 10.55 -4.26
CA THR A 102 -17.14 9.84 -3.45
C THR A 102 -16.69 9.60 -2.01
N GLY A 103 -15.41 9.77 -1.70
CA GLY A 103 -14.85 9.44 -0.39
C GLY A 103 -14.90 7.95 -0.06
N THR A 104 -14.98 7.08 -1.08
CA THR A 104 -15.07 5.63 -0.89
C THR A 104 -13.70 4.99 -1.04
N LEU A 105 -13.37 4.05 -0.15
CA LEU A 105 -12.17 3.23 -0.28
C LEU A 105 -12.36 2.16 -1.37
N LEU A 106 -11.63 2.29 -2.47
CA LEU A 106 -11.52 1.25 -3.48
C LEU A 106 -10.36 0.32 -3.11
N ARG A 107 -10.63 -0.98 -3.07
CA ARG A 107 -9.64 -2.01 -2.79
C ARG A 107 -9.22 -2.70 -4.08
N PHE A 108 -7.92 -2.94 -4.20
CA PHE A 108 -7.30 -3.70 -5.27
C PHE A 108 -6.60 -4.92 -4.67
N SER A 109 -6.73 -6.07 -5.29
CA SER A 109 -6.19 -7.34 -4.83
C SER A 109 -5.37 -8.04 -5.91
N GLU A 110 -4.84 -9.22 -5.61
CA GLU A 110 -4.06 -9.99 -6.57
C GLU A 110 -4.81 -10.33 -7.86
N SER A 111 -6.15 -10.43 -7.83
CA SER A 111 -6.96 -10.66 -9.03
C SER A 111 -7.08 -9.44 -9.94
N ASP A 112 -6.79 -8.24 -9.42
CA ASP A 112 -6.88 -6.98 -10.15
C ASP A 112 -5.54 -6.62 -10.82
N VAL A 113 -4.49 -7.43 -10.62
CA VAL A 113 -3.18 -7.20 -11.22
C VAL A 113 -3.15 -7.72 -12.65
N VAL A 114 -3.32 -6.83 -13.63
CA VAL A 114 -3.18 -7.18 -15.06
C VAL A 114 -1.72 -7.14 -15.49
N ASN A 115 -0.96 -6.15 -15.04
CA ASN A 115 0.46 -5.99 -15.33
C ASN A 115 1.15 -5.12 -14.26
N THR A 116 2.49 -5.10 -14.28
CA THR A 116 3.30 -4.36 -13.30
C THR A 116 3.01 -2.86 -13.28
N SER A 117 2.79 -2.23 -14.45
CA SER A 117 2.49 -0.79 -14.53
C SER A 117 1.17 -0.44 -13.88
N GLN A 118 0.12 -1.24 -14.12
CA GLN A 118 -1.18 -1.03 -13.47
C GLN A 118 -1.06 -1.24 -11.96
N TRP A 119 -0.35 -2.28 -11.52
CA TRP A 119 -0.12 -2.52 -10.10
C TRP A 119 0.63 -1.36 -9.43
N ALA A 120 1.69 -0.85 -10.06
CA ALA A 120 2.40 0.35 -9.60
C ALA A 120 1.49 1.58 -9.53
N THR A 121 0.56 1.72 -10.48
CA THR A 121 -0.44 2.81 -10.48
C THR A 121 -1.38 2.71 -9.27
N HIS A 122 -1.89 1.52 -8.96
CA HIS A 122 -2.75 1.30 -7.79
C HIS A 122 -2.01 1.59 -6.47
N ILE A 123 -0.72 1.20 -6.37
CA ILE A 123 0.10 1.50 -5.19
C ILE A 123 0.36 3.00 -5.07
N ARG A 124 0.71 3.68 -6.18
CA ARG A 124 0.90 5.13 -6.19
C ARG A 124 -0.36 5.86 -5.76
N ALA A 125 -1.54 5.45 -6.24
CA ALA A 125 -2.82 6.01 -5.83
C ALA A 125 -3.06 5.84 -4.32
N SER A 126 -2.81 4.64 -3.81
CA SER A 126 -2.92 4.33 -2.37
C SER A 126 -2.00 5.19 -1.49
N ALA A 127 -0.88 5.68 -2.04
CA ALA A 127 0.10 6.53 -1.35
C ALA A 127 0.03 8.03 -1.70
N ALA A 128 -0.97 8.47 -2.47
CA ALA A 128 -1.08 9.85 -2.96
C ALA A 128 -1.69 10.79 -1.90
N ILE A 129 -0.88 11.21 -0.91
CA ILE A 129 -1.30 12.07 0.20
C ILE A 129 -1.95 13.37 -0.34
N PRO A 130 -3.26 13.62 -0.12
CA PRO A 130 -3.95 14.77 -0.70
C PRO A 130 -3.28 16.10 -0.37
N GLY A 131 -3.20 16.97 -1.38
CA GLY A 131 -2.57 18.29 -1.27
C GLY A 131 -1.05 18.25 -1.29
N LEU A 132 -0.39 17.19 -0.81
CA LEU A 132 1.07 17.06 -0.92
C LEU A 132 1.48 16.40 -2.23
N PHE A 133 0.94 15.21 -2.49
CA PHE A 133 1.18 14.42 -3.69
C PHE A 133 0.00 14.58 -4.66
N ASP A 134 0.29 14.55 -5.95
CA ASP A 134 -0.75 14.55 -6.97
C ASP A 134 -1.63 13.30 -6.90
N SER A 135 -2.95 13.51 -6.96
CA SER A 135 -3.93 12.44 -7.17
C SER A 135 -3.59 11.63 -8.44
N VAL A 136 -3.97 10.36 -8.43
CA VAL A 136 -3.73 9.42 -9.51
C VAL A 136 -5.04 9.10 -10.21
N GLU A 137 -5.04 9.17 -11.54
CA GLU A 137 -6.20 8.79 -12.36
C GLU A 137 -6.21 7.28 -12.62
N ILE A 138 -7.31 6.61 -12.29
CA ILE A 138 -7.56 5.20 -12.61
C ILE A 138 -8.95 5.13 -13.26
N ASP A 139 -9.02 4.62 -14.49
CA ASP A 139 -10.26 4.47 -15.26
C ASP A 139 -11.13 5.75 -15.33
N GLY A 140 -10.47 6.91 -15.44
CA GLY A 140 -11.13 8.22 -15.56
C GLY A 140 -11.68 8.79 -14.27
N ALA A 141 -11.30 8.24 -13.12
CA ALA A 141 -11.58 8.81 -11.80
C ALA A 141 -10.28 9.12 -11.04
N SER A 142 -10.31 10.20 -10.26
CA SER A 142 -9.20 10.61 -9.41
C SER A 142 -9.20 9.88 -8.07
N TYR A 143 -8.00 9.46 -7.64
CA TYR A 143 -7.78 8.77 -6.38
C TYR A 143 -6.63 9.38 -5.60
N SER A 144 -6.82 9.45 -4.30
CA SER A 144 -5.82 9.85 -3.30
C SER A 144 -5.56 8.73 -2.30
N ASP A 145 -4.67 9.01 -1.35
CA ASP A 145 -4.25 8.09 -0.30
C ASP A 145 -5.43 7.40 0.40
N GLY A 146 -5.35 6.08 0.58
CA GLY A 146 -6.42 5.31 1.23
C GLY A 146 -6.65 5.71 2.69
N GLY A 147 -5.66 6.34 3.32
CA GLY A 147 -5.70 6.84 4.69
C GLY A 147 -6.71 7.95 4.92
N CYS A 148 -7.24 8.58 3.85
CA CYS A 148 -8.37 9.51 3.95
C CYS A 148 -9.65 8.83 4.45
N VAL A 149 -9.80 7.53 4.20
CA VAL A 149 -10.96 6.74 4.66
C VAL A 149 -10.56 5.78 5.77
N LEU A 150 -9.44 5.08 5.61
CA LEU A 150 -9.02 4.04 6.57
C LEU A 150 -7.50 3.89 6.55
N GLY A 151 -6.83 4.26 7.64
CA GLY A 151 -5.37 4.20 7.75
C GLY A 151 -4.79 2.78 7.87
N VAL A 152 -5.53 1.85 8.48
CA VAL A 152 -5.13 0.43 8.61
C VAL A 152 -6.32 -0.45 8.30
N ASP A 153 -6.24 -1.21 7.21
CA ASP A 153 -7.36 -2.02 6.71
C ASP A 153 -7.34 -3.47 7.23
N ILE A 154 -7.37 -3.62 8.56
CA ILE A 154 -7.44 -4.95 9.20
C ILE A 154 -8.69 -5.74 8.77
N PHE A 155 -9.77 -5.03 8.43
CA PHE A 155 -11.04 -5.64 8.05
C PHE A 155 -10.93 -6.41 6.74
N ALA A 156 -10.16 -5.90 5.77
CA ALA A 156 -9.87 -6.63 4.54
C ALA A 156 -9.13 -7.95 4.83
N ALA A 157 -8.18 -7.95 5.76
CA ALA A 157 -7.45 -9.17 6.13
C ALA A 157 -8.40 -10.21 6.75
N VAL A 158 -9.19 -9.81 7.74
CA VAL A 158 -10.16 -10.69 8.43
C VAL A 158 -11.19 -11.24 7.44
N THR A 159 -11.81 -10.37 6.64
CA THR A 159 -12.84 -10.77 5.66
C THR A 159 -12.30 -11.79 4.66
N ARG A 160 -11.04 -11.62 4.22
CA ARG A 160 -10.43 -12.55 3.27
C ARG A 160 -10.04 -13.87 3.90
N CYS A 161 -9.60 -13.89 5.16
CA CYS A 161 -9.40 -15.14 5.90
C CYS A 161 -10.71 -15.91 6.06
N GLN A 162 -11.80 -15.22 6.42
CA GLN A 162 -13.14 -15.82 6.52
C GLN A 162 -13.63 -16.35 5.16
N ALA A 163 -13.41 -15.59 4.08
CA ALA A 163 -13.75 -16.04 2.73
C ALA A 163 -12.94 -17.28 2.28
N ALA A 164 -11.75 -17.48 2.85
CA ALA A 164 -10.94 -18.68 2.67
C ALA A 164 -11.35 -19.85 3.60
N GLY A 165 -12.35 -19.66 4.47
CA GLY A 165 -12.93 -20.69 5.33
C GLY A 165 -12.35 -20.74 6.75
N ALA A 166 -11.50 -19.80 7.16
CA ALA A 166 -10.97 -19.75 8.52
C ALA A 166 -12.05 -19.31 9.52
N ALA A 167 -12.07 -19.94 10.69
CA ALA A 167 -12.88 -19.47 11.82
C ALA A 167 -12.21 -18.25 12.48
N ASP A 168 -13.00 -17.35 13.08
CA ASP A 168 -12.47 -16.13 13.72
C ASP A 168 -11.40 -16.42 14.78
N SER A 169 -11.51 -17.55 15.50
CA SER A 169 -10.53 -17.99 16.49
C SER A 169 -9.17 -18.41 15.90
N GLU A 170 -9.10 -18.64 14.60
CA GLU A 170 -7.90 -19.03 13.86
C GLU A 170 -7.21 -17.83 13.20
N ILE A 171 -7.88 -16.67 13.16
CA ILE A 171 -7.36 -15.46 12.51
C ILE A 171 -6.46 -14.70 13.49
N THR A 172 -5.17 -14.64 13.17
CA THR A 172 -4.22 -13.75 13.83
C THR A 172 -3.86 -12.60 12.89
N VAL A 173 -3.90 -11.37 13.38
CA VAL A 173 -3.55 -10.17 12.59
C VAL A 173 -2.37 -9.48 13.24
N ASP A 174 -1.25 -9.42 12.53
CA ASP A 174 -0.11 -8.59 12.87
C ASP A 174 -0.24 -7.23 12.16
N VAL A 175 -0.03 -6.14 12.89
CA VAL A 175 -0.19 -4.78 12.36
C VAL A 175 1.14 -4.04 12.43
N ILE A 176 1.57 -3.51 11.29
CA ILE A 176 2.68 -2.56 11.18
C ILE A 176 2.07 -1.19 10.87
N SER A 177 2.33 -0.21 11.72
CA SER A 177 1.84 1.16 11.56
C SER A 177 3.00 2.16 11.56
N THR A 178 2.89 3.18 10.70
CA THR A 178 3.80 4.34 10.71
C THR A 178 3.36 5.41 11.72
N GLY A 179 2.19 5.25 12.32
CA GLY A 179 1.72 6.09 13.42
C GLY A 179 2.52 5.79 14.70
N GLY A 180 2.94 6.83 15.43
CA GLY A 180 3.72 6.69 16.67
C GLY A 180 2.96 6.07 17.86
N GLU A 181 1.74 5.57 17.64
CA GLU A 181 0.97 4.88 18.65
C GLU A 181 1.51 3.45 18.83
N LYS A 182 1.98 3.12 20.03
CA LYS A 182 2.55 1.80 20.37
C LYS A 182 1.50 0.67 20.42
N SER A 183 0.21 1.01 20.22
CA SER A 183 -0.92 0.09 20.30
C SER A 183 -2.07 0.65 19.48
N VAL A 184 -2.72 -0.19 18.68
CA VAL A 184 -4.01 0.15 18.05
C VAL A 184 -5.03 0.35 19.17
N LYS A 185 -5.71 1.50 19.20
CA LYS A 185 -6.80 1.72 20.16
C LYS A 185 -7.84 0.61 20.01
N THR A 186 -8.22 0.01 21.12
CA THR A 186 -9.33 -0.94 21.14
C THR A 186 -10.58 -0.17 20.78
N TRP A 187 -11.12 -0.39 19.58
CA TRP A 187 -12.41 0.16 19.19
C TRP A 187 -13.49 -0.55 20.01
N THR A 188 -14.32 0.21 20.71
CA THR A 188 -15.55 -0.31 21.30
C THR A 188 -16.73 0.17 20.46
N PRO A 189 -17.81 -0.61 20.30
CA PRO A 189 -19.00 -0.18 19.57
C PRO A 189 -19.69 1.10 20.09
N ALA A 190 -19.20 1.66 21.20
CA ALA A 190 -19.70 2.88 21.81
C ALA A 190 -18.89 4.14 21.43
N ASP A 191 -17.78 3.99 20.71
CA ASP A 191 -16.94 5.07 20.17
C ASP A 191 -17.36 5.46 18.75
#